data_AF-A0AAA9T7T9-F1
#
_entry.id   AF-A0AAA9T7T9-F1
#
_cell.length_a   1.000
_cell.length_b   1.000
_cell.length_c   1.000
_cell.angle_alpha   90.00
_cell.angle_beta   90.00
_cell.angle_gamma   90.00
#
_symmetry.space_group_name_H-M   'P 1'
#
loop_
_entity.id
_entity.type
_entity.pdbx_description
1 polymer ?
#
loop_
_entity_poly.entity_id
_entity_poly.type
_entity_poly.pdbx_seq_one_letter_code
_entity_poly.pdbx_strand_id
1 'polypeptide(L)'
;MKCLVTGSNVKVLGKAVHSLSRIGDELYLEPLEDGLSLRTVNSSRSAYACFLFAPLFFQQYQAATPGQDQLRCKILMKSFLSVFRSLAMLEKTVEKCCISLNDRSSRLVVQLHCKYGVRKTHNLSFQDCESLQAVFDPALCPHVLRAPARVSVNLKAFIQPGLLKGRGWSEEGPDVPLFHVPLCLPSLYSPPQSLTWLSDHSAPL
;
A
#
# COMPACT_ATOMS: atom_id res chain seq x y z
N MET A 1 16.12 -2.70 8.49
CA MET A 1 15.15 -1.70 7.95
C MET A 1 14.40 -1.03 9.10
N LYS A 2 14.15 0.28 9.03
CA LYS A 2 13.34 1.01 10.02
C LYS A 2 12.48 2.08 9.35
N CYS A 3 11.19 2.10 9.65
CA CYS A 3 10.22 3.06 9.13
C CYS A 3 9.41 3.66 10.28
N LEU A 4 9.36 4.98 10.38
CA LEU A 4 8.58 5.71 11.38
C LEU A 4 7.49 6.53 10.68
N VAL A 5 6.24 6.22 10.98
CA VAL A 5 5.06 6.93 10.47
C VAL A 5 4.43 7.71 11.61
N THR A 6 4.02 8.96 11.35
CA THR A 6 3.41 9.83 12.37
C THR A 6 2.13 10.49 11.88
N GLY A 7 1.27 10.85 12.82
CA GLY A 7 0.05 11.62 12.55
C GLY A 7 -0.94 10.87 11.65
N SER A 8 -1.57 11.60 10.72
CA SER A 8 -2.61 11.07 9.83
C SER A 8 -2.11 9.97 8.88
N ASN A 9 -0.81 9.90 8.61
CA ASN A 9 -0.23 8.90 7.72
C ASN A 9 -0.40 7.48 8.27
N VAL A 10 -0.45 7.32 9.60
CA VAL A 10 -0.69 6.01 10.24
C VAL A 10 -2.07 5.45 9.83
N LYS A 11 -3.08 6.32 9.72
CA LYS A 11 -4.42 5.95 9.25
C LYS A 11 -4.42 5.55 7.78
N VAL A 12 -3.67 6.26 6.94
CA VAL A 12 -3.54 5.94 5.51
C VAL A 12 -2.88 4.57 5.32
N LEU A 13 -1.80 4.30 6.07
CA LEU A 13 -1.14 3.00 6.07
C LEU A 13 -2.12 1.89 6.49
N GLY A 14 -2.86 2.09 7.59
CA GLY A 14 -3.88 1.14 8.02
C GLY A 14 -4.92 0.86 6.94
N LYS A 15 -5.45 1.91 6.28
CA LYS A 15 -6.41 1.75 5.16
C LYS A 15 -5.82 0.96 3.99
N ALA A 16 -4.56 1.18 3.65
CA ALA A 16 -3.89 0.42 2.61
C ALA A 16 -3.81 -1.07 2.96
N VAL A 17 -3.43 -1.40 4.21
CA VAL A 17 -3.41 -2.79 4.70
C VAL A 17 -4.78 -3.45 4.64
N HIS A 18 -5.83 -2.75 5.09
CA HIS A 18 -7.23 -3.22 4.99
C HIS A 18 -7.68 -3.42 3.54
N SER A 19 -7.12 -2.67 2.59
CA SER A 19 -7.44 -2.82 1.17
C SER A 19 -6.71 -4.04 0.59
N LEU A 20 -5.44 -4.23 0.93
CA LEU A 20 -4.64 -5.38 0.50
C LEU A 20 -5.20 -6.70 1.05
N SER A 21 -5.74 -6.70 2.27
CA SER A 21 -6.29 -7.91 2.88
C SER A 21 -7.53 -8.48 2.19
N ARG A 22 -8.15 -7.71 1.29
CA ARG A 22 -9.28 -8.19 0.47
C ARG A 22 -8.84 -8.94 -0.78
N ILE A 23 -7.56 -8.86 -1.14
CA ILE A 23 -7.02 -9.38 -2.40
C ILE A 23 -6.26 -10.67 -2.15
N GLY A 24 -5.42 -10.72 -1.12
CA GLY A 24 -4.63 -11.91 -0.81
C GLY A 24 -4.39 -12.11 0.68
N ASP A 25 -4.05 -13.36 1.01
CA ASP A 25 -3.77 -13.81 2.37
C ASP A 25 -2.29 -13.60 2.78
N GLU A 26 -1.44 -13.22 1.84
CA GLU A 26 0.00 -13.01 2.03
C GLU A 26 0.39 -11.58 1.67
N LEU A 27 1.09 -10.91 2.58
CA LEU A 27 1.65 -9.58 2.37
C LEU A 27 3.16 -9.68 2.12
N TYR A 28 3.60 -9.11 1.02
CA TYR A 28 5.00 -8.98 0.64
C TYR A 28 5.44 -7.57 0.96
N LEU A 29 6.50 -7.43 1.76
CA LEU A 29 7.04 -6.16 2.21
C LEU A 29 8.47 -6.04 1.69
N GLU A 30 8.70 -5.00 0.90
CA GLU A 30 9.98 -4.72 0.25
C GLU A 30 10.35 -3.24 0.47
N PRO A 31 11.42 -2.94 1.23
CA PRO A 31 12.01 -1.61 1.27
C PRO A 31 12.82 -1.37 0.00
N LEU A 32 12.45 -0.33 -0.75
CA LEU A 32 13.20 0.17 -1.90
C LEU A 32 13.78 1.54 -1.58
N GLU A 33 14.72 2.01 -2.39
CA GLU A 33 15.25 3.38 -2.30
C GLU A 33 14.14 4.42 -2.49
N ASP A 34 13.20 4.13 -3.41
CA ASP A 34 11.99 4.93 -3.68
C ASP A 34 10.89 4.76 -2.62
N GLY A 35 11.14 4.02 -1.54
CA GLY A 35 10.24 3.89 -0.40
C GLY A 35 9.76 2.47 -0.11
N LEU A 36 8.75 2.36 0.76
CA LEU A 36 8.23 1.07 1.21
C LEU A 36 7.17 0.52 0.26
N SER A 37 7.44 -0.62 -0.37
CA SER A 37 6.45 -1.34 -1.16
C SER A 37 5.74 -2.42 -0.33
N LEU A 38 4.41 -2.39 -0.39
CA LEU A 38 3.51 -3.40 0.15
C LEU A 38 2.76 -4.04 -1.00
N ARG A 39 2.95 -5.34 -1.21
CA ARG A 39 2.36 -6.08 -2.33
C ARG A 39 1.57 -7.28 -1.84
N THR A 40 0.54 -7.64 -2.59
CA THR A 40 -0.23 -8.85 -2.34
C THR A 40 -0.64 -9.45 -3.67
N VAL A 41 -0.77 -10.77 -3.68
CA VAL A 41 -1.31 -11.52 -4.81
C VAL A 41 -2.40 -12.45 -4.27
N ASN A 42 -3.43 -12.70 -5.06
CA ASN A 42 -4.43 -13.70 -4.72
C ASN A 42 -3.88 -15.13 -4.89
N SER A 43 -4.57 -16.12 -4.34
CA SER A 43 -4.17 -17.53 -4.39
C SER A 43 -4.03 -18.08 -5.81
N SER A 44 -4.83 -17.59 -6.76
CA SER A 44 -4.80 -17.98 -8.17
C SER A 44 -3.83 -17.15 -9.04
N ARG A 45 -3.09 -16.21 -8.45
CA ARG A 45 -2.16 -15.30 -9.14
C ARG A 45 -2.78 -14.47 -10.28
N SER A 46 -4.09 -14.28 -10.27
CA SER A 46 -4.83 -13.49 -11.26
C SER A 46 -5.09 -12.04 -10.83
N ALA A 47 -4.91 -11.72 -9.55
CA ALA A 47 -5.08 -10.38 -9.00
C ALA A 47 -3.83 -9.97 -8.22
N TYR A 48 -3.29 -8.82 -8.58
CA TYR A 48 -2.11 -8.22 -7.95
C TYR A 48 -2.45 -6.81 -7.47
N ALA A 49 -1.98 -6.46 -6.28
CA ALA A 49 -2.04 -5.09 -5.80
C ALA A 49 -0.73 -4.70 -5.12
N CYS A 50 -0.39 -3.43 -5.31
CA CYS A 50 0.83 -2.82 -4.79
C CYS A 50 0.52 -1.41 -4.29
N PHE A 51 1.01 -1.11 -3.08
CA PHE A 51 1.15 0.26 -2.59
C PHE A 51 2.63 0.58 -2.43
N LEU A 52 3.05 1.72 -2.96
CA LEU A 52 4.38 2.27 -2.74
C LEU A 52 4.25 3.54 -1.90
N PHE A 53 4.84 3.52 -0.70
CA PHE A 53 4.92 4.68 0.17
C PHE A 53 6.28 5.33 0.00
N ALA A 54 6.32 6.52 -0.59
CA ALA A 54 7.56 7.28 -0.77
C ALA A 54 8.29 7.52 0.57
N PRO A 55 9.62 7.73 0.59
CA PRO A 55 10.37 7.96 1.83
C PRO A 55 9.83 9.15 2.63
N LEU A 56 9.34 10.19 1.94
CA LEU A 56 8.72 11.38 2.53
C LEU A 56 7.40 11.10 3.28
N PHE A 57 6.75 9.97 3.03
CA PHE A 57 5.58 9.54 3.79
C PHE A 57 5.93 9.23 5.25
N PHE A 58 7.18 8.85 5.49
CA PHE A 58 7.71 8.49 6.80
C PHE A 58 8.43 9.70 7.39
N GLN A 59 8.28 9.89 8.70
CA GLN A 59 9.13 10.83 9.44
C GLN A 59 10.60 10.37 9.41
N GLN A 60 10.82 9.06 9.41
CA GLN A 60 12.14 8.46 9.30
C GLN A 60 12.02 7.19 8.46
N TYR A 61 12.80 7.10 7.39
CA TYR A 61 12.85 5.93 6.52
C TYR A 61 14.28 5.45 6.37
N GLN A 62 14.50 4.14 6.58
CA GLN A 62 15.79 3.48 6.42
C GLN A 62 15.61 2.14 5.69
N ALA A 63 15.80 2.19 4.38
CA ALA A 63 15.76 1.05 3.45
C ALA A 63 17.07 0.25 3.49
N ALA A 64 17.28 -0.48 4.59
CA ALA A 64 18.49 -1.31 4.79
C ALA A 64 19.83 -0.54 4.67
N THR A 65 20.93 -1.20 5.02
CA THR A 65 22.27 -0.61 4.92
C THR A 65 22.89 -1.10 3.62
N PRO A 66 23.56 -0.25 2.81
CA PRO A 66 24.27 -0.70 1.62
C PRO A 66 25.27 -1.80 1.99
N GLY A 67 25.13 -2.99 1.38
CA GLY A 67 25.93 -4.19 1.67
C GLY A 67 25.24 -5.29 2.48
N GLN A 68 23.96 -5.12 2.82
CA GLN A 68 23.11 -6.22 3.32
C GLN A 68 22.15 -6.66 2.22
N ASP A 69 21.78 -7.94 2.25
CA ASP A 69 20.87 -8.54 1.26
C ASP A 69 19.55 -7.77 1.23
N GLN A 70 18.92 -7.69 0.05
CA GLN A 70 17.66 -6.96 -0.11
C GLN A 70 16.61 -7.60 0.80
N LEU A 71 16.23 -6.89 1.88
CA LEU A 71 15.31 -7.38 2.91
C LEU A 71 13.90 -7.52 2.34
N ARG A 72 13.61 -8.66 1.72
CA ARG A 72 12.28 -8.98 1.18
C ARG A 72 11.62 -10.01 2.06
N CYS A 73 10.49 -9.65 2.64
CA CYS A 73 9.81 -10.53 3.56
C CYS A 73 8.34 -10.72 3.22
N LYS A 74 7.89 -11.94 3.45
CA LYS A 74 6.51 -12.38 3.32
C LYS A 74 5.92 -12.61 4.70
N ILE A 75 4.75 -12.03 4.94
CA ILE A 75 4.07 -12.06 6.22
C ILE A 75 2.62 -12.47 5.99
N LEU A 76 2.07 -13.24 6.92
CA LEU A 76 0.65 -13.58 6.87
C LEU A 76 -0.19 -12.30 7.02
N MET A 77 -1.06 -12.05 6.04
CA MET A 77 -1.89 -10.84 6.00
C MET A 77 -2.73 -10.68 7.27
N LYS A 78 -3.31 -11.77 7.78
CA LYS A 78 -4.10 -11.77 9.04
C LYS A 78 -3.30 -11.26 10.23
N SER A 79 -2.02 -11.63 10.31
CA SER A 79 -1.11 -11.18 11.38
C SER A 79 -0.80 -9.69 11.26
N PHE A 80 -0.51 -9.21 10.04
CA PHE A 80 -0.25 -7.78 9.82
C PHE A 80 -1.50 -6.91 10.00
N LEU A 81 -2.64 -7.36 9.47
CA LEU A 81 -3.95 -6.71 9.62
C LEU A 81 -4.37 -6.62 11.09
N SER A 82 -4.03 -7.60 11.92
CA SER A 82 -4.35 -7.59 13.35
C SER A 82 -3.78 -6.36 14.09
N VAL A 83 -2.63 -5.84 13.63
CA VAL A 83 -2.00 -4.63 14.17
C VAL A 83 -2.83 -3.38 13.85
N PHE A 84 -3.46 -3.36 12.67
CA PHE A 84 -4.26 -2.25 12.17
C PHE A 84 -5.78 -2.51 12.26
N ARG A 85 -6.21 -3.49 13.07
CA ARG A 85 -7.59 -4.01 13.09
C ARG A 85 -8.65 -2.92 13.26
N SER A 86 -8.42 -1.95 14.14
CA SER A 86 -9.35 -0.84 14.39
C SER A 86 -8.75 0.48 13.92
N LEU A 87 -9.16 0.94 12.74
CA LEU A 87 -8.77 2.26 12.22
C LEU A 87 -9.24 3.40 13.12
N ALA A 88 -10.40 3.24 13.78
CA ALA A 88 -10.93 4.23 14.72
C ALA A 88 -10.06 4.38 15.97
N MET A 89 -9.54 3.26 16.50
CA MET A 89 -8.55 3.30 17.58
C MET A 89 -7.25 3.94 17.09
N LEU A 90 -6.77 3.53 15.91
CA LEU A 90 -5.52 4.01 15.34
C LEU A 90 -5.49 5.55 15.24
N GLU A 91 -6.57 6.16 14.78
CA GLU A 91 -6.69 7.61 14.65
C GLU A 91 -6.78 8.35 15.99
N LYS A 92 -7.49 7.77 16.97
CA LYS A 92 -7.72 8.44 18.26
C LYS A 92 -6.53 8.30 19.21
N THR A 93 -5.89 7.13 19.22
CA THR A 93 -4.92 6.76 20.23
C THR A 93 -3.49 6.73 19.73
N VAL A 94 -3.21 6.37 18.47
CA VAL A 94 -1.83 6.19 17.99
C VAL A 94 -1.25 7.51 17.49
N GLU A 95 -0.10 7.90 18.03
CA GLU A 95 0.64 9.08 17.60
C GLU A 95 1.73 8.73 16.59
N LYS A 96 2.42 7.61 16.83
CA LYS A 96 3.53 7.14 15.99
C LYS A 96 3.46 5.62 15.80
N CYS A 97 3.81 5.16 14.60
CA CYS A 97 3.96 3.75 14.26
C CYS A 97 5.38 3.52 13.77
N CYS A 98 6.13 2.64 14.46
CA CYS A 98 7.48 2.25 14.08
C CYS A 98 7.45 0.81 13.57
N ILE A 99 7.90 0.60 12.34
CA ILE A 99 8.07 -0.71 11.73
C ILE A 99 9.57 -0.95 11.63
N SER A 100 10.06 -1.98 12.30
CA SER A 100 11.48 -2.35 12.28
C SER A 100 11.62 -3.82 11.95
N LEU A 101 12.46 -4.11 10.97
CA LEU A 101 12.82 -5.48 10.60
C LEU A 101 14.25 -5.73 11.09
N ASN A 102 14.39 -6.72 11.95
CA ASN A 102 15.67 -7.16 12.49
C ASN A 102 16.05 -8.50 11.87
N ASP A 103 17.05 -8.46 11.01
CA ASP A 103 17.61 -9.59 10.26
C ASP A 103 18.01 -10.74 11.20
N ARG A 104 18.70 -10.42 12.30
CA ARG A 104 19.21 -11.39 13.27
C ARG A 104 18.13 -12.15 14.04
N SER A 105 16.91 -11.62 14.11
CA SER A 105 15.83 -12.22 14.91
C SER A 105 14.67 -12.76 14.08
N SER A 106 14.74 -12.68 12.74
CA SER A 106 13.69 -13.11 11.80
C SER A 106 12.27 -12.67 12.21
N ARG A 107 12.19 -11.48 12.81
CA ARG A 107 10.96 -10.90 13.36
C ARG A 107 10.78 -9.47 12.88
N LEU A 108 9.59 -9.20 12.36
CA LEU A 108 9.13 -7.86 12.07
C LEU A 108 8.47 -7.31 13.33
N VAL A 109 9.02 -6.25 13.87
CA VAL A 109 8.50 -5.59 15.07
C VAL A 109 7.73 -4.35 14.63
N VAL A 110 6.43 -4.33 14.92
CA VAL A 110 5.58 -3.16 14.73
C VAL A 110 5.21 -2.58 16.08
N GLN A 111 5.66 -1.35 16.35
CA GLN A 111 5.43 -0.64 17.60
C GLN A 111 4.48 0.53 17.37
N LEU A 112 3.32 0.50 18.03
CA LEU A 112 2.37 1.60 18.08
C LEU A 112 2.60 2.37 19.36
N HIS A 113 3.02 3.62 19.23
CA HIS A 113 3.14 4.57 20.33
C HIS A 113 1.83 5.33 20.42
N CYS A 114 1.08 5.05 21.48
CA CYS A 114 -0.20 5.67 21.75
C CYS A 114 -0.05 6.85 22.72
N LYS A 115 -1.11 7.66 22.78
CA LYS A 115 -1.30 8.70 23.79
C LYS A 115 -1.14 8.14 25.20
N TYR A 116 -0.76 9.02 26.13
CA TYR A 116 -0.56 8.69 27.55
C TYR A 116 0.59 7.70 27.81
N GLY A 117 1.58 7.65 26.92
CA GLY A 117 2.78 6.80 27.08
C GLY A 117 2.53 5.30 26.86
N VAL A 118 1.34 4.91 26.41
CA VAL A 118 1.02 3.50 26.14
C VAL A 118 1.76 3.04 24.88
N ARG A 119 2.50 1.94 24.95
CA ARG A 119 3.20 1.35 23.80
C ARG A 119 2.74 -0.08 23.54
N LYS A 120 2.24 -0.34 22.35
CA LYS A 120 1.87 -1.69 21.88
C LYS A 120 2.93 -2.21 20.92
N THR A 121 3.54 -3.34 21.25
CA THR A 121 4.56 -3.99 20.43
C THR A 121 4.02 -5.29 19.88
N HIS A 122 4.00 -5.41 18.56
CA HIS A 122 3.59 -6.61 17.83
C HIS A 122 4.82 -7.24 17.17
N ASN A 123 5.16 -8.45 17.59
CA ASN A 123 6.24 -9.23 17.00
C ASN A 123 5.65 -10.20 16.00
N LEU A 124 5.82 -9.92 14.71
CA LEU A 124 5.31 -10.73 13.63
C LEU A 124 6.44 -11.57 13.06
N SER A 125 6.21 -12.88 12.92
CA SER A 125 7.12 -13.75 12.18
C SER A 125 7.01 -13.43 10.69
N PHE A 126 8.16 -13.36 10.01
CA PHE A 126 8.21 -13.22 8.56
C PHE A 126 8.97 -14.40 7.95
N GLN A 127 8.78 -14.61 6.66
CA GLN A 127 9.53 -15.56 5.85
C GLN A 127 10.27 -14.79 4.76
N ASP A 128 11.53 -15.11 4.52
CA ASP A 128 12.27 -14.54 3.39
C ASP A 128 11.67 -15.04 2.08
N CYS A 129 11.58 -14.17 1.09
CA CYS A 129 10.92 -14.49 -0.17
C CYS A 129 11.53 -13.72 -1.36
N GLU A 130 11.34 -14.26 -2.55
CA GLU A 130 11.65 -13.57 -3.80
C GLU A 130 10.74 -12.35 -4.01
N SER A 131 11.21 -11.41 -4.83
CA SER A 131 10.44 -10.21 -5.15
C SER A 131 9.16 -10.58 -5.92
N LEU A 132 8.00 -10.27 -5.35
CA LEU A 132 6.74 -10.36 -6.07
C LEU A 132 6.62 -9.16 -7.02
N GLN A 133 6.86 -9.35 -8.31
CA GLN A 133 6.67 -8.33 -9.33
C GLN A 133 5.62 -8.77 -10.35
N ALA A 134 4.72 -7.86 -10.71
CA ALA A 134 3.83 -8.04 -11.84
C ALA A 134 4.32 -7.13 -12.98
N VAL A 135 4.54 -7.73 -14.15
CA VAL A 135 4.85 -6.97 -15.36
C VAL A 135 3.53 -6.43 -15.92
N PHE A 136 3.28 -5.15 -15.71
CA PHE A 136 2.11 -4.47 -16.23
C PHE A 136 2.51 -3.05 -16.65
N ASP A 137 2.28 -2.73 -17.92
CA ASP A 137 2.50 -1.40 -18.45
C ASP A 137 1.15 -0.73 -18.79
N PRO A 138 0.70 0.25 -18.00
CA PRO A 138 -0.52 0.99 -18.28
C PRO A 138 -0.48 1.74 -19.63
N ALA A 139 0.71 2.09 -20.14
CA ALA A 139 0.85 2.83 -21.41
C ALA A 139 0.50 1.98 -22.64
N LEU A 140 0.62 0.66 -22.52
CA LEU A 140 0.22 -0.28 -23.58
C LEU A 140 -1.30 -0.49 -23.64
N CYS A 141 -2.06 0.07 -22.70
CA CYS A 141 -3.51 -0.10 -22.66
C CYS A 141 -4.19 0.86 -23.65
N PRO A 142 -4.94 0.36 -24.66
CA PRO A 142 -5.63 1.21 -25.64
C PRO A 142 -6.80 2.00 -25.04
N HIS A 143 -7.27 1.62 -23.85
CA HIS A 143 -8.41 2.23 -23.18
C HIS A 143 -8.07 2.59 -21.74
N VAL A 144 -8.23 3.87 -21.39
CA VAL A 144 -7.99 4.40 -20.05
C VAL A 144 -9.22 5.18 -19.60
N LEU A 145 -9.82 4.75 -18.51
CA LEU A 145 -10.93 5.45 -17.86
C LEU A 145 -10.42 6.07 -16.56
N ARG A 146 -10.60 7.39 -16.41
CA ARG A 146 -10.27 8.12 -15.17
C ARG A 146 -11.52 8.77 -14.63
N ALA A 147 -11.87 8.46 -13.39
CA ALA A 147 -12.98 9.06 -12.68
C ALA A 147 -12.59 9.28 -11.21
N PRO A 148 -13.19 10.27 -10.51
CA PRO A 148 -13.02 10.40 -9.07
C PRO A 148 -13.48 9.12 -8.38
N ALA A 149 -12.71 8.62 -7.42
CA ALA A 149 -13.00 7.36 -6.74
C ALA A 149 -14.44 7.28 -6.18
N ARG A 150 -15.00 8.42 -5.74
CA ARG A 150 -16.37 8.56 -5.25
C ARG A 150 -17.43 8.23 -6.31
N VAL A 151 -17.20 8.61 -7.56
CA VAL A 151 -18.11 8.34 -8.68
C VAL A 151 -18.09 6.85 -9.01
N SER A 152 -16.91 6.24 -8.95
CA SER A 152 -16.74 4.81 -9.20
C SER A 152 -17.48 3.97 -8.14
N VAL A 153 -17.39 4.35 -6.84
CA VAL A 153 -18.16 3.68 -5.76
C VAL A 153 -19.65 3.59 -6.12
N ASN A 154 -20.23 4.68 -6.63
CA ASN A 154 -21.64 4.75 -6.96
C ASN A 154 -21.99 3.85 -8.15
N LEU A 155 -21.12 3.74 -9.15
CA LEU A 155 -21.35 2.88 -10.31
C LEU A 155 -21.47 1.39 -9.92
N LYS A 156 -20.74 0.94 -8.89
CA LYS A 156 -20.88 -0.42 -8.35
C LYS A 156 -22.25 -0.71 -7.74
N ALA A 157 -22.90 0.31 -7.17
CA ALA A 157 -24.24 0.16 -6.61
C ALA A 157 -25.29 -0.09 -7.70
N PHE A 158 -25.00 0.30 -8.96
CA PHE A 158 -25.87 0.05 -10.12
C PHE A 158 -25.63 -1.31 -10.79
N ILE A 159 -24.48 -1.95 -10.55
CA ILE A 159 -24.20 -3.30 -11.08
C ILE A 159 -24.82 -4.31 -10.13
N GLN A 160 -25.81 -5.09 -10.59
CA GLN A 160 -26.50 -6.09 -9.77
C GLN A 160 -25.50 -7.03 -9.05
N PRO A 161 -25.67 -7.29 -7.73
CA PRO A 161 -24.76 -8.15 -6.97
C PRO A 161 -24.66 -9.59 -7.50
N GLY A 162 -25.63 -10.05 -8.30
CA GLY A 162 -25.66 -11.39 -8.88
C GLY A 162 -24.81 -11.61 -10.14
N LEU A 163 -24.38 -10.56 -10.86
CA LEU A 163 -23.73 -10.74 -12.17
C LEU A 163 -22.25 -11.18 -12.08
N LEU A 164 -21.65 -11.11 -10.90
CA LEU A 164 -20.22 -11.37 -10.68
C LEU A 164 -19.93 -12.77 -10.11
N LYS A 165 -20.97 -13.52 -9.72
CA LYS A 165 -20.87 -14.84 -9.06
C LYS A 165 -20.33 -15.95 -9.99
N GLY A 166 -20.44 -15.78 -11.31
CA GLY A 166 -19.90 -16.71 -12.31
C GLY A 166 -18.39 -16.63 -12.56
N ARG A 167 -17.66 -15.70 -11.92
CA ARG A 167 -16.20 -15.49 -12.09
C ARG A 167 -15.41 -15.42 -10.78
N GLY A 168 -15.83 -16.17 -9.75
CA GLY A 168 -15.03 -16.30 -8.52
C GLY A 168 -14.94 -15.02 -7.67
N TRP A 169 -16.00 -14.22 -7.63
CA TRP A 169 -16.08 -13.04 -6.76
C TRP A 169 -16.64 -13.43 -5.39
N SER A 170 -15.90 -13.16 -4.32
CA SER A 170 -16.38 -13.29 -2.94
C SER A 170 -17.00 -11.96 -2.50
N GLU A 171 -18.25 -11.99 -2.06
CA GLU A 171 -19.02 -10.84 -1.55
C GLU A 171 -18.66 -10.58 -0.09
N GLU A 172 -18.01 -9.46 0.28
CA GLU A 172 -18.09 -8.94 1.66
C GLU A 172 -17.98 -7.40 1.76
N GLY A 173 -19.04 -6.79 2.31
CA GLY A 173 -19.02 -5.53 3.08
C GLY A 173 -19.14 -4.18 2.33
N PRO A 174 -20.12 -3.32 2.66
CA PRO A 174 -20.38 -2.06 1.96
C PRO A 174 -19.55 -0.92 2.57
N ASP A 175 -18.23 -0.84 2.33
CA ASP A 175 -17.48 0.36 2.79
C ASP A 175 -16.15 0.69 2.07
N VAL A 176 -15.78 0.04 0.97
CA VAL A 176 -14.57 0.44 0.20
C VAL A 176 -14.73 0.12 -1.30
N PRO A 177 -14.42 1.05 -2.24
CA PRO A 177 -14.55 0.81 -3.67
C PRO A 177 -13.53 -0.21 -4.19
N LEU A 178 -13.99 -1.43 -4.47
CA LEU A 178 -13.25 -2.47 -5.19
C LEU A 178 -13.32 -2.34 -6.73
N PHE A 179 -12.68 -1.35 -7.37
CA PHE A 179 -12.53 -1.47 -8.83
C PHE A 179 -11.45 -2.50 -9.14
N HIS A 180 -11.88 -3.64 -9.67
CA HIS A 180 -11.00 -4.60 -10.32
C HIS A 180 -10.68 -4.08 -11.73
N VAL A 181 -9.83 -3.06 -11.74
CA VAL A 181 -8.88 -2.70 -12.80
C VAL A 181 -7.52 -2.85 -12.10
N PRO A 182 -6.38 -3.11 -12.77
CA PRO A 182 -5.08 -2.91 -12.14
C PRO A 182 -4.99 -1.44 -11.69
N LEU A 183 -5.50 -1.16 -10.49
CA LEU A 183 -5.39 0.11 -9.81
C LEU A 183 -3.96 0.14 -9.28
N CYS A 184 -3.01 0.39 -10.17
CA CYS A 184 -1.90 1.23 -9.79
C CYS A 184 -2.53 2.57 -9.39
N LEU A 185 -2.76 2.78 -8.09
CA LEU A 185 -2.94 4.14 -7.60
C LEU A 185 -1.67 4.89 -8.02
N PRO A 186 -1.78 5.96 -8.84
CA PRO A 186 -0.62 6.80 -9.09
C PRO A 186 -0.19 7.37 -7.74
N SER A 187 1.13 7.24 -7.50
CA SER A 187 1.85 7.77 -6.35
C SER A 187 1.26 9.10 -5.89
N LEU A 188 0.73 9.12 -4.66
CA LEU A 188 0.22 10.32 -4.01
C LEU A 188 1.40 11.11 -3.44
N TYR A 189 2.30 11.59 -4.32
CA TYR A 189 3.21 12.72 -4.11
C TYR A 189 4.04 12.93 -5.40
N SER A 190 3.65 13.89 -6.22
CA SER A 190 4.58 14.58 -7.12
C SER A 190 4.65 16.03 -6.63
N PRO A 191 5.82 16.55 -6.24
CA PRO A 191 5.97 17.95 -5.90
C PRO A 191 5.76 18.81 -7.15
N PRO A 192 5.35 20.09 -7.03
CA PRO A 192 5.11 20.94 -8.17
C PRO A 192 6.44 21.28 -8.83
N GLN A 193 6.70 20.80 -10.04
CA GLN A 193 7.75 21.38 -10.87
C GLN A 193 7.23 22.73 -11.38
N SER A 194 7.85 23.79 -10.86
CA SER A 194 7.74 25.16 -11.32
C SER A 194 8.17 25.29 -12.79
N LEU A 195 7.28 25.88 -13.58
CA LEU A 195 7.50 26.83 -14.68
C LEU A 195 8.86 26.78 -15.41
N THR A 196 8.82 26.48 -16.72
CA THR A 196 9.39 27.38 -17.73
C THR A 196 8.46 27.45 -18.93
N TRP A 197 8.00 28.66 -19.22
CA TRP A 197 7.32 29.03 -20.44
C TRP A 197 8.34 29.01 -21.58
N LEU A 198 8.04 28.29 -22.66
CA LEU A 198 8.61 28.57 -23.98
C LEU A 198 7.43 28.78 -24.91
N SER A 199 7.08 30.06 -25.05
CA SER A 199 6.11 30.55 -26.00
C SER A 199 6.60 30.31 -27.42
N ASP A 200 5.71 29.72 -28.20
CA ASP A 200 5.72 29.69 -29.65
C ASP A 200 5.79 31.12 -30.21
N HIS A 201 6.71 31.39 -31.14
CA HIS A 201 6.41 31.99 -32.45
C HIS A 201 7.66 32.47 -33.18
N SER A 202 7.68 32.17 -34.50
CA SER A 202 8.26 32.94 -35.62
C SER A 202 9.39 32.23 -36.40
N ALA A 203 9.00 31.49 -37.43
CA ALA A 203 9.62 31.56 -38.76
C ALA A 203 9.01 32.79 -39.51
N PRO A 204 9.53 33.29 -40.65
CA PRO A 204 10.43 32.66 -41.63
C PRO A 204 11.55 33.57 -42.20
N LEU A 205 12.26 33.04 -43.20
CA LEU A 205 13.14 33.74 -44.16
C LEU A 205 12.39 34.79 -44.99
#